data_AF-A0AAX0RZY4-F1
#
_entry.id   AF-A0AAX0RZY4-F1
#
_cell.length_a   1.000
_cell.length_b   1.000
_cell.length_c   1.000
_cell.angle_alpha   90.00
_cell.angle_beta   90.00
_cell.angle_gamma   90.00
#
_symmetry.space_group_name_H-M   'P 1'
#
loop_
_entity.id
_entity.type
_entity.pdbx_description
1 polymer ?
#
loop_
_entity_poly.entity_id
_entity_poly.type
_entity_poly.pdbx_seq_one_letter_code
_entity_poly.pdbx_strand_id
1 'polypeptide(L)'
;MAGKVMHYFAGGNTAKGFYSLYDSNLAGLEKLFILKGGPGSGKSTIMKKIGQEWLDKDYDIEFLHCSSDNDSIDGVIIPALKIGLVDGTAPHVIEPKAPGAIEEYVNLGAAWNTQQLAAERTTIIRFTNARSKSFEKAYALFAEALKIHDEWEDIYKANIDFVKLNGLTNKLIEGFYRDIVLNKKADVRHRFLGAATPEGAVDYIPSITKGVQKRYFLKGRPGSGKSTMLKKIAKAAEKRGFDVEVYHCGFDPESLDMVIVREAGIAIFDSTSPHEYFPSREGDEIIDIYKTAIHSGTDEIYADQIKDVSSRYRAKMNEATACLVKAKEQHDALEAIYVKAMDFTAIDDIQKDIQEQITAWSKTVDSHTILH
;
A
#
# COMPACT_ATOMS: atom_id res chain seq x y z
N MET A 1 6.34 -25.99 6.71
CA MET A 1 5.03 -25.32 6.94
C MET A 1 4.97 -24.30 5.83
N ALA A 2 3.94 -24.31 4.98
CA ALA A 2 3.88 -23.39 3.84
C ALA A 2 4.12 -21.94 4.29
N GLY A 3 5.04 -21.24 3.62
CA GLY A 3 5.37 -19.84 3.89
C GLY A 3 4.13 -18.95 3.87
N LYS A 4 4.16 -17.83 4.61
CA LYS A 4 3.07 -16.87 4.66
C LYS A 4 3.23 -15.84 3.56
N VAL A 5 2.13 -15.53 2.88
CA VAL A 5 2.08 -14.46 1.88
C VAL A 5 1.32 -13.26 2.44
N MET A 6 1.93 -12.08 2.31
CA MET A 6 1.31 -10.80 2.61
C MET A 6 1.22 -9.96 1.35
N HIS A 7 0.03 -9.42 1.07
CA HIS A 7 -0.22 -8.50 -0.04
C HIS A 7 -0.56 -7.12 0.50
N TYR A 8 0.04 -6.06 -0.05
CA TYR A 8 -0.30 -4.69 0.31
C TYR A 8 0.13 -3.70 -0.78
N PHE A 9 -0.25 -2.43 -0.60
CA PHE A 9 0.20 -1.32 -1.45
C PHE A 9 1.23 -0.46 -0.71
N ALA A 10 2.32 -0.12 -1.39
CA ALA A 10 3.31 0.86 -0.93
C ALA A 10 3.33 2.14 -1.79
N GLY A 11 2.62 2.15 -2.91
CA GLY A 11 2.34 3.34 -3.73
C GLY A 11 0.83 3.52 -3.87
N GLY A 12 0.37 4.76 -3.97
CA GLY A 12 -1.06 5.07 -4.07
C GLY A 12 -1.33 6.27 -4.99
N ASN A 13 -2.46 6.19 -5.71
CA ASN A 13 -3.04 7.31 -6.44
C ASN A 13 -3.92 8.11 -5.48
N THR A 14 -3.42 9.23 -4.94
CA THR A 14 -4.06 9.94 -3.84
C THR A 14 -4.55 11.33 -4.23
N ALA A 15 -5.27 12.00 -3.33
CA ALA A 15 -5.61 13.42 -3.45
C ALA A 15 -4.40 14.37 -3.47
N LYS A 16 -3.20 13.88 -3.11
CA LYS A 16 -1.93 14.61 -3.18
C LYS A 16 -1.07 14.18 -4.38
N GLY A 17 -1.66 13.49 -5.36
CA GLY A 17 -0.96 12.88 -6.48
C GLY A 17 -0.48 11.46 -6.16
N PHE A 18 0.50 10.99 -6.93
CA PHE A 18 1.17 9.73 -6.60
C PHE A 18 1.93 9.88 -5.28
N TYR A 19 1.67 9.00 -4.33
CA TYR A 19 2.31 9.02 -3.02
C TYR A 19 3.06 7.71 -2.78
N SER A 20 4.32 7.82 -2.34
CA SER A 20 5.23 6.70 -2.13
C SER A 20 5.47 6.46 -0.64
N LEU A 21 5.32 5.22 -0.21
CA LEU A 21 5.64 4.72 1.14
C LEU A 21 6.71 3.61 1.10
N TYR A 22 7.39 3.46 -0.03
CA TYR A 22 8.40 2.40 -0.25
C TYR A 22 9.57 2.48 0.74
N ASP A 23 10.03 3.67 1.09
CA ASP A 23 11.20 3.90 1.95
C ASP A 23 11.19 3.06 3.22
N SER A 24 10.06 3.08 3.93
CA SER A 24 9.93 2.34 5.17
C SER A 24 9.85 0.84 4.93
N ASN A 25 9.38 0.35 3.78
CA ASN A 25 9.27 -1.09 3.49
C ASN A 25 10.59 -1.69 2.98
N LEU A 26 11.44 -0.88 2.35
CA LEU A 26 12.74 -1.29 1.83
C LEU A 26 13.88 -1.07 2.84
N ALA A 27 13.61 -0.41 3.97
CA ALA A 27 14.60 -0.18 5.00
C ALA A 27 15.10 -1.49 5.64
N GLY A 28 16.42 -1.62 5.81
CA GLY A 28 17.03 -2.80 6.43
C GLY A 28 17.21 -4.01 5.51
N LEU A 29 16.85 -3.89 4.23
CA LEU A 29 17.26 -4.87 3.22
C LEU A 29 18.78 -4.84 3.04
N GLU A 30 19.37 -6.01 2.87
CA GLU A 30 20.81 -6.19 2.61
C GLU A 30 21.08 -6.30 1.10
N LYS A 31 20.07 -6.64 0.30
CA LYS A 31 20.13 -6.63 -1.16
C LYS A 31 18.81 -6.15 -1.75
N LEU A 32 18.86 -5.27 -2.73
CA LEU A 32 17.69 -4.75 -3.45
C LEU A 32 17.96 -4.72 -4.96
N PHE A 33 17.19 -5.51 -5.73
CA PHE A 33 17.22 -5.45 -7.19
C PHE A 33 16.21 -4.43 -7.69
N ILE A 34 16.68 -3.40 -8.39
CA ILE A 34 15.84 -2.36 -8.97
C ILE A 34 15.70 -2.65 -10.47
N LEU A 35 14.54 -3.16 -10.86
CA LEU A 35 14.23 -3.50 -12.24
C LEU A 35 13.93 -2.23 -13.04
N LYS A 36 14.66 -2.02 -14.14
CA LYS A 36 14.47 -0.90 -15.08
C LYS A 36 14.12 -1.43 -16.46
N GLY A 37 13.03 -0.93 -17.02
CA GLY A 37 12.60 -1.30 -18.37
C GLY A 37 11.28 -0.66 -18.77
N GLY A 38 10.94 -0.71 -20.05
CA GLY A 38 9.68 -0.17 -20.57
C GLY A 38 8.43 -0.90 -20.01
N PRO A 39 7.23 -0.38 -20.26
CA PRO A 39 5.97 -1.12 -20.09
C PRO A 39 6.05 -2.51 -20.73
N GLY A 40 5.46 -3.54 -20.13
CA GLY A 40 5.49 -4.89 -20.69
C GLY A 40 6.85 -5.60 -20.73
N SER A 41 7.89 -5.07 -20.08
CA SER A 41 9.23 -5.70 -20.03
C SER A 41 9.31 -6.96 -19.16
N GLY A 42 8.21 -7.38 -18.53
CA GLY A 42 8.17 -8.58 -17.67
C GLY A 42 8.52 -8.35 -16.20
N LYS A 43 8.68 -7.10 -15.73
CA LYS A 43 9.03 -6.77 -14.33
C LYS A 43 8.14 -7.50 -13.30
N SER A 44 6.83 -7.30 -13.38
CA SER A 44 5.84 -7.93 -12.50
C SER A 44 5.91 -9.47 -12.58
N THR A 45 6.07 -10.02 -13.79
CA THR A 45 6.21 -11.47 -14.00
C THR A 45 7.45 -12.04 -13.32
N ILE A 46 8.61 -11.39 -13.46
CA ILE A 46 9.87 -11.77 -12.78
C ILE A 46 9.63 -11.80 -11.26
N MET A 47 9.08 -10.72 -10.70
CA MET A 47 8.84 -10.59 -9.27
C MET A 47 7.86 -11.65 -8.76
N LYS A 48 6.79 -11.96 -9.49
CA LYS A 48 5.83 -13.01 -9.13
C LYS A 48 6.46 -14.39 -9.16
N LYS A 49 7.22 -14.73 -10.21
CA LYS A 49 7.89 -16.03 -10.33
C LYS A 49 8.93 -16.23 -9.22
N ILE A 50 9.75 -15.21 -8.91
CA ILE A 50 10.72 -15.27 -7.82
C ILE A 50 9.98 -15.42 -6.47
N GLY A 51 8.96 -14.61 -6.20
CA GLY A 51 8.17 -14.72 -4.99
C GLY A 51 7.56 -16.11 -4.81
N GLN A 52 6.99 -16.69 -5.87
CA GLN A 52 6.42 -18.04 -5.84
C GLN A 52 7.48 -19.12 -5.57
N GLU A 53 8.65 -19.03 -6.20
CA GLU A 53 9.70 -20.02 -6.00
C GLU A 53 10.22 -20.06 -4.54
N TRP A 54 10.34 -18.88 -3.90
CA TRP A 54 10.75 -18.81 -2.50
C TRP A 54 9.61 -19.19 -1.54
N LEU A 55 8.37 -18.89 -1.90
CA LEU A 55 7.21 -19.40 -1.17
C LEU A 55 7.16 -20.94 -1.15
N ASP A 56 7.43 -21.58 -2.30
CA ASP A 56 7.50 -23.04 -2.44
C ASP A 56 8.65 -23.66 -1.61
N LYS A 57 9.63 -22.83 -1.21
CA LYS A 57 10.72 -23.18 -0.29
C LYS A 57 10.39 -22.86 1.18
N ASP A 58 9.12 -22.66 1.52
CA ASP A 58 8.61 -22.32 2.86
C ASP A 58 9.07 -20.94 3.40
N TYR A 59 9.48 -20.00 2.54
CA TYR A 59 9.79 -18.63 2.96
C TYR A 59 8.53 -17.76 3.02
N ASP A 60 8.47 -16.86 4.00
CA ASP A 60 7.47 -15.78 4.02
C ASP A 60 7.78 -14.78 2.89
N ILE A 61 6.73 -14.31 2.21
CA ILE A 61 6.83 -13.42 1.04
C ILE A 61 5.88 -12.23 1.20
N GLU A 62 6.39 -11.05 0.86
CA GLU A 62 5.60 -9.84 0.78
C GLU A 62 5.49 -9.37 -0.68
N PHE A 63 4.28 -9.20 -1.19
CA PHE A 63 4.02 -8.65 -2.53
C PHE A 63 3.45 -7.24 -2.43
N LEU A 64 4.13 -6.30 -3.09
CA LEU A 64 3.76 -4.89 -3.17
C LEU A 64 3.02 -4.68 -4.49
N HIS A 65 1.72 -4.42 -4.42
CA HIS A 65 0.85 -4.29 -5.58
C HIS A 65 0.90 -2.91 -6.23
N CYS A 66 0.68 -2.88 -7.54
CA CYS A 66 0.63 -1.64 -8.31
C CYS A 66 -0.73 -0.96 -8.18
N SER A 67 -0.77 0.30 -7.77
CA SER A 67 -2.03 1.06 -7.69
C SER A 67 -2.61 1.45 -9.05
N SER A 68 -1.82 1.31 -10.12
CA SER A 68 -2.22 1.69 -11.48
C SER A 68 -2.56 0.50 -12.38
N ASP A 69 -2.29 -0.73 -11.92
CA ASP A 69 -2.61 -1.96 -12.62
C ASP A 69 -2.87 -3.09 -11.63
N ASN A 70 -4.14 -3.48 -11.51
CA ASN A 70 -4.64 -4.45 -10.53
C ASN A 70 -4.00 -5.83 -10.65
N ASP A 71 -3.55 -6.20 -11.85
CA ASP A 71 -2.88 -7.48 -12.11
C ASP A 71 -1.36 -7.39 -11.95
N SER A 72 -0.80 -6.22 -11.62
CA SER A 72 0.65 -6.02 -11.55
C SER A 72 1.15 -5.83 -10.11
N ILE A 73 2.40 -6.23 -9.88
CA ILE A 73 3.14 -5.91 -8.66
C ILE A 73 4.32 -5.02 -8.99
N ASP A 74 4.61 -4.10 -8.08
CA ASP A 74 5.74 -3.18 -8.13
C ASP A 74 6.89 -3.65 -7.24
N GLY A 75 6.68 -4.68 -6.40
CA GLY A 75 7.74 -5.22 -5.57
C GLY A 75 7.45 -6.60 -4.99
N VAL A 76 8.52 -7.31 -4.65
CA VAL A 76 8.49 -8.52 -3.84
C VAL A 76 9.63 -8.48 -2.81
N ILE A 77 9.35 -8.84 -1.56
CA ILE A 77 10.33 -8.90 -0.49
C ILE A 77 10.33 -10.32 0.10
N ILE A 78 11.53 -10.82 0.38
CA ILE A 78 11.78 -12.08 1.10
C ILE A 78 12.38 -11.69 2.47
N PRO A 79 11.56 -11.47 3.52
CA PRO A 79 12.02 -10.82 4.74
C PRO A 79 13.15 -11.58 5.45
N ALA A 80 13.06 -12.92 5.50
CA ALA A 80 14.08 -13.75 6.15
C ALA A 80 15.47 -13.64 5.50
N LEU A 81 15.52 -13.34 4.20
CA LEU A 81 16.78 -13.12 3.47
C LEU A 81 17.19 -11.64 3.43
N LYS A 82 16.30 -10.73 3.84
CA LYS A 82 16.44 -9.27 3.68
C LYS A 82 16.73 -8.87 2.22
N ILE A 83 16.07 -9.56 1.29
CA ILE A 83 16.16 -9.30 -0.14
C ILE A 83 14.85 -8.69 -0.64
N GLY A 84 14.96 -7.66 -1.49
CA GLY A 84 13.83 -7.10 -2.23
C GLY A 84 14.08 -7.01 -3.72
N LEU A 85 13.01 -7.07 -4.50
CA LEU A 85 12.98 -6.69 -5.91
C LEU A 85 11.87 -5.65 -6.08
N VAL A 86 12.14 -4.62 -6.88
CA VAL A 86 11.22 -3.49 -7.06
C VAL A 86 11.27 -2.94 -8.48
N ASP A 87 10.13 -2.44 -8.96
CA ASP A 87 10.09 -1.62 -10.16
C ASP A 87 10.69 -0.23 -9.86
N GLY A 88 11.77 0.11 -10.56
CA GLY A 88 12.39 1.44 -10.47
C GLY A 88 11.86 2.46 -11.47
N THR A 89 10.81 2.16 -12.22
CA THR A 89 10.28 3.04 -13.27
C THR A 89 9.38 4.13 -12.68
N ALA A 90 9.44 5.35 -13.22
CA ALA A 90 8.57 6.44 -12.76
C ALA A 90 7.08 6.00 -12.77
N PRO A 91 6.31 6.31 -11.72
CA PRO A 91 6.62 7.21 -10.60
C PRO A 91 7.37 6.56 -9.41
N HIS A 92 7.70 5.27 -9.46
CA HIS A 92 8.38 4.50 -8.42
C HIS A 92 9.89 4.71 -8.40
N VAL A 93 10.35 5.96 -8.52
CA VAL A 93 11.79 6.24 -8.52
C VAL A 93 12.37 5.96 -7.13
N ILE A 94 13.13 4.88 -7.02
CA ILE A 94 13.90 4.52 -5.84
C ILE A 94 15.33 5.00 -6.05
N GLU A 95 15.78 5.92 -5.19
CA GLU A 95 17.15 6.41 -5.19
C GLU A 95 18.04 5.49 -4.35
N PRO A 96 19.04 4.82 -4.96
CA PRO A 96 19.99 3.98 -4.22
C PRO A 96 20.76 4.76 -3.17
N LYS A 97 20.89 4.22 -1.96
CA LYS A 97 21.69 4.81 -0.88
C LYS A 97 23.09 4.25 -0.84
N ALA A 98 23.28 2.98 -1.20
CA ALA A 98 24.57 2.31 -1.26
C ALA A 98 24.70 1.44 -2.53
N PRO A 99 24.67 2.05 -3.74
CA PRO A 99 24.71 1.30 -4.99
C PRO A 99 25.89 0.33 -5.07
N GLY A 100 25.63 -0.91 -5.49
CA GLY A 100 26.60 -2.00 -5.58
C GLY A 100 26.86 -2.73 -4.26
N ALA A 101 26.56 -2.11 -3.10
CA ALA A 101 26.61 -2.76 -1.80
C ALA A 101 25.25 -3.32 -1.38
N ILE A 102 24.18 -2.53 -1.57
CA ILE A 102 22.79 -2.94 -1.27
C ILE A 102 21.97 -2.97 -2.56
N GLU A 103 21.93 -1.86 -3.29
CA GLU A 103 21.08 -1.76 -4.49
C GLU A 103 21.82 -2.15 -5.77
N GLU A 104 21.14 -2.90 -6.63
CA GLU A 104 21.63 -3.32 -7.94
C GLU A 104 20.58 -3.00 -9.02
N TYR A 105 20.98 -2.31 -10.09
CA TYR A 105 20.10 -2.07 -11.22
C TYR A 105 20.10 -3.27 -12.17
N VAL A 106 18.90 -3.75 -12.48
CA VAL A 106 18.68 -4.78 -13.51
C VAL A 106 18.07 -4.12 -14.73
N ASN A 107 18.82 -4.06 -15.83
CA ASN A 107 18.38 -3.41 -17.06
C ASN A 107 17.66 -4.41 -17.99
N LEU A 108 16.33 -4.44 -17.90
CA LEU A 108 15.49 -5.22 -18.82
C LEU A 108 15.39 -4.57 -20.22
N GLY A 109 15.76 -3.30 -20.35
CA GLY A 109 15.84 -2.61 -21.65
C GLY A 109 16.93 -3.17 -22.56
N ALA A 110 17.84 -4.01 -22.05
CA ALA A 110 18.81 -4.73 -22.89
C ALA A 110 18.13 -5.75 -23.83
N ALA A 111 16.91 -6.20 -23.50
CA ALA A 111 16.20 -7.24 -24.23
C ALA A 111 15.21 -6.71 -25.28
N TRP A 112 15.14 -5.41 -25.55
CA TRP A 112 14.23 -4.87 -26.58
C TRP A 112 14.90 -4.67 -27.94
N ASN A 113 14.09 -4.65 -29.00
CA ASN A 113 14.52 -4.22 -30.32
C ASN A 113 14.40 -2.70 -30.48
N THR A 114 15.52 -2.01 -30.35
CA THR A 114 15.60 -0.54 -30.45
C THR A 114 15.10 -0.01 -31.80
N GLN A 115 15.34 -0.71 -32.91
CA GLN A 115 14.92 -0.24 -34.23
C GLN A 115 13.40 -0.33 -34.40
N GLN A 116 12.80 -1.41 -33.93
CA GLN A 116 11.35 -1.60 -33.94
C GLN A 116 10.64 -0.54 -33.07
N LEU A 117 11.16 -0.25 -31.87
CA LEU A 117 10.62 0.81 -31.02
C LEU A 117 10.82 2.20 -31.61
N ALA A 118 11.96 2.44 -32.27
CA ALA A 118 12.23 3.72 -32.94
C ALA A 118 11.22 4.00 -34.07
N ALA A 119 10.75 2.97 -34.77
CA ALA A 119 9.71 3.09 -35.79
C ALA A 119 8.35 3.50 -35.19
N GLU A 120 8.06 3.06 -33.96
CA GLU A 120 6.81 3.39 -33.22
C GLU A 120 6.91 4.65 -32.34
N ARG A 121 8.02 5.41 -32.45
CA ARG A 121 8.32 6.56 -31.57
C ARG A 121 7.16 7.53 -31.38
N THR A 122 6.53 7.94 -32.48
CA THR A 122 5.42 8.91 -32.44
C THR A 122 4.22 8.35 -31.68
N THR A 123 3.91 7.07 -31.89
CA THR A 123 2.84 6.34 -31.20
C THR A 123 3.14 6.22 -29.70
N ILE A 124 4.36 5.84 -29.35
CA ILE A 124 4.86 5.71 -27.96
C ILE A 124 4.73 7.03 -27.21
N ILE A 125 5.22 8.13 -27.80
CA ILE A 125 5.15 9.47 -27.20
C ILE A 125 3.70 9.89 -27.02
N ARG A 126 2.83 9.63 -28.01
CA ARG A 126 1.40 9.96 -27.93
C ARG A 126 0.72 9.26 -26.76
N PHE A 127 0.89 7.93 -26.63
CA PHE A 127 0.29 7.17 -25.52
C PHE A 127 0.88 7.56 -24.17
N THR A 128 2.19 7.80 -24.09
CA THR A 128 2.85 8.26 -22.86
C THR A 128 2.28 9.61 -22.40
N ASN A 129 2.12 10.57 -23.31
CA ASN A 129 1.55 11.89 -23.01
C ASN A 129 0.07 11.79 -22.64
N ALA A 130 -0.71 10.97 -23.33
CA ALA A 130 -2.13 10.75 -23.02
C ALA A 130 -2.32 10.11 -21.63
N ARG A 131 -1.45 9.17 -21.27
CA ARG A 131 -1.40 8.56 -19.95
C ARG A 131 -1.09 9.59 -18.87
N SER A 132 -0.04 10.42 -19.06
CA SER A 132 0.32 11.49 -18.11
C SER A 132 -0.85 12.44 -17.86
N LYS A 133 -1.49 12.92 -18.94
CA LYS A 133 -2.67 13.81 -18.84
C LYS A 133 -3.84 13.16 -18.10
N SER A 134 -4.03 11.85 -18.24
CA SER A 134 -5.09 11.12 -17.54
C SER A 134 -4.82 11.06 -16.05
N PHE A 135 -3.57 10.80 -15.64
CA PHE A 135 -3.16 10.86 -14.23
C PHE A 135 -3.25 12.27 -13.65
N GLU A 136 -2.73 13.29 -14.35
CA GLU A 136 -2.83 14.69 -13.93
C GLU A 136 -4.29 15.09 -13.67
N LYS A 137 -5.20 14.68 -14.56
CA LYS A 137 -6.64 14.92 -14.38
C LYS A 137 -7.22 14.13 -13.21
N ALA A 138 -6.85 12.86 -13.04
CA ALA A 138 -7.28 12.04 -11.91
C ALA A 138 -6.89 12.69 -10.58
N TYR A 139 -5.64 13.14 -10.45
CA TYR A 139 -5.14 13.77 -9.24
C TYR A 139 -5.80 15.12 -8.96
N ALA A 140 -6.06 15.94 -9.99
CA ALA A 140 -6.82 17.17 -9.84
C ALA A 140 -8.24 16.90 -9.30
N LEU A 141 -8.91 15.87 -9.81
CA LEU A 141 -10.25 15.47 -9.37
C LEU A 141 -10.23 14.88 -7.95
N PHE A 142 -9.21 14.10 -7.58
CA PHE A 142 -9.05 13.65 -6.19
C PHE A 142 -8.79 14.81 -5.23
N ALA A 143 -8.00 15.81 -5.63
CA ALA A 143 -7.79 17.01 -4.83
C ALA A 143 -9.08 17.82 -4.64
N GLU A 144 -9.95 17.88 -5.66
CA GLU A 144 -11.31 18.43 -5.51
C GLU A 144 -12.18 17.59 -4.58
N ALA A 145 -12.16 16.26 -4.72
CA ALA A 145 -12.89 15.35 -3.84
C ALA A 145 -12.47 15.49 -2.38
N LEU A 146 -11.19 15.79 -2.12
CA LEU A 146 -10.68 15.94 -0.77
C LEU A 146 -11.28 17.17 -0.09
N LYS A 147 -11.43 18.28 -0.82
CA LYS A 147 -12.12 19.48 -0.29
C LYS A 147 -13.57 19.18 0.06
N ILE A 148 -14.26 18.40 -0.78
CA ILE A 148 -15.64 17.97 -0.52
C ILE A 148 -15.69 17.02 0.70
N HIS A 149 -14.70 16.14 0.83
CA HIS A 149 -14.57 15.27 1.99
C HIS A 149 -14.35 16.08 3.28
N ASP A 150 -13.52 17.13 3.24
CA ASP A 150 -13.28 18.03 4.37
C ASP A 150 -14.57 18.74 4.82
N GLU A 151 -15.39 19.22 3.88
CA GLU A 151 -16.74 19.76 4.18
C GLU A 151 -17.61 18.73 4.93
N TRP A 152 -17.52 17.45 4.53
CA TRP A 152 -18.25 16.39 5.19
C TRP A 152 -17.72 16.12 6.61
N GLU A 153 -16.40 16.15 6.78
CA GLU A 153 -15.78 15.97 8.09
C GLU A 153 -16.18 17.06 9.07
N ASP A 154 -16.31 18.31 8.61
CA ASP A 154 -16.61 19.46 9.46
C ASP A 154 -17.95 19.32 10.20
N ILE A 155 -18.95 18.69 9.56
CA ILE A 155 -20.24 18.37 10.18
C ILE A 155 -20.00 17.54 11.45
N TYR A 156 -19.20 16.48 11.36
CA TYR A 156 -18.97 15.58 12.49
C TYR A 156 -17.96 16.14 13.48
N LYS A 157 -16.90 16.82 13.01
CA LYS A 157 -15.90 17.50 13.86
C LYS A 157 -16.55 18.49 14.82
N ALA A 158 -17.56 19.24 14.35
CA ALA A 158 -18.31 20.18 15.17
C ALA A 158 -19.21 19.50 16.23
N ASN A 159 -19.45 18.18 16.11
CA ASN A 159 -20.37 17.41 16.93
C ASN A 159 -19.69 16.28 17.72
N ILE A 160 -18.37 16.35 17.91
CA ILE A 160 -17.61 15.37 18.70
C ILE A 160 -17.55 15.78 20.18
N ASP A 161 -17.90 14.86 21.06
CA ASP A 161 -17.50 14.86 22.46
C ASP A 161 -16.04 14.36 22.57
N PHE A 162 -15.11 15.31 22.49
CA PHE A 162 -13.67 15.02 22.57
C PHE A 162 -13.26 14.38 23.90
N VAL A 163 -14.00 14.61 25.00
CA VAL A 163 -13.69 14.00 26.29
C VAL A 163 -13.96 12.50 26.21
N LYS A 164 -15.11 12.09 25.69
CA LYS A 164 -15.43 10.67 25.47
C LYS A 164 -14.50 10.01 24.47
N LEU A 165 -14.19 10.67 23.34
CA LEU A 165 -13.28 10.13 22.33
C LEU A 165 -11.87 9.89 22.89
N ASN A 166 -11.34 10.86 23.65
CA ASN A 166 -10.03 10.73 24.29
C ASN A 166 -10.05 9.67 25.40
N GLY A 167 -11.12 9.58 26.19
CA GLY A 167 -11.30 8.54 27.20
C GLY A 167 -11.30 7.14 26.59
N LEU A 168 -12.05 6.93 25.50
CA LEU A 168 -12.04 5.67 24.73
C LEU A 168 -10.63 5.36 24.20
N THR A 169 -9.96 6.36 23.60
CA THR A 169 -8.61 6.17 23.06
C THR A 169 -7.61 5.74 24.13
N ASN A 170 -7.63 6.38 25.31
CA ASN A 170 -6.75 6.02 26.42
C ASN A 170 -7.05 4.61 26.95
N LYS A 171 -8.33 4.26 27.10
CA LYS A 171 -8.75 2.90 27.50
C LYS A 171 -8.25 1.83 26.53
N LEU A 172 -8.28 2.10 25.22
CA LEU A 172 -7.74 1.17 24.22
C LEU A 172 -6.22 1.05 24.35
N ILE A 173 -5.49 2.16 24.48
CA ILE A 173 -4.03 2.16 24.66
C ILE A 173 -3.62 1.37 25.92
N GLU A 174 -4.31 1.59 27.03
CA GLU A 174 -4.09 0.85 28.28
C GLU A 174 -4.42 -0.64 28.13
N GLY A 175 -5.52 -0.98 27.47
CA GLY A 175 -5.91 -2.36 27.21
C GLY A 175 -4.94 -3.11 26.29
N PHE A 176 -4.45 -2.44 25.25
CA PHE A 176 -3.59 -3.01 24.22
C PHE A 176 -2.17 -3.25 24.72
N TYR A 177 -1.58 -2.27 25.39
CA TYR A 177 -0.16 -2.32 25.75
C TYR A 177 0.09 -2.54 27.24
N ARG A 178 -0.90 -2.25 28.10
CA ARG A 178 -0.75 -2.30 29.57
C ARG A 178 0.52 -1.55 30.00
N ASP A 179 1.25 -2.13 30.95
CA ASP A 179 2.54 -1.62 31.44
C ASP A 179 3.75 -2.18 30.66
N ILE A 180 3.52 -2.86 29.52
CA ILE A 180 4.61 -3.50 28.76
C ILE A 180 5.44 -2.44 28.04
N VAL A 181 6.75 -2.51 28.23
CA VAL A 181 7.76 -1.73 27.50
C VAL A 181 8.85 -2.70 27.05
N LEU A 182 9.16 -2.70 25.75
CA LEU A 182 10.18 -3.54 25.15
C LEU A 182 11.52 -2.80 25.15
N ASN A 183 12.60 -3.52 25.45
CA ASN A 183 13.96 -2.98 25.39
C ASN A 183 14.53 -3.04 23.97
N LYS A 184 13.82 -2.42 23.01
CA LYS A 184 14.27 -2.27 21.63
C LYS A 184 13.76 -0.95 21.05
N LYS A 185 14.42 -0.48 19.99
CA LYS A 185 13.87 0.58 19.15
C LYS A 185 12.76 -0.03 18.29
N ALA A 186 11.60 0.59 18.27
CA ALA A 186 10.49 0.20 17.40
C ALA A 186 10.88 0.28 15.92
N ASP A 187 10.54 -0.75 15.15
CA ASP A 187 10.50 -0.69 13.70
C ASP A 187 9.10 -0.24 13.24
N VAL A 188 9.05 0.84 12.45
CA VAL A 188 7.78 1.44 12.00
C VAL A 188 7.70 1.40 10.49
N ARG A 189 6.71 0.66 9.97
CA ARG A 189 6.50 0.45 8.53
C ARG A 189 5.22 1.13 8.09
N HIS A 190 5.30 1.97 7.07
CA HIS A 190 4.17 2.70 6.51
C HIS A 190 3.72 2.06 5.20
N ARG A 191 2.42 1.81 5.07
CA ARG A 191 1.79 1.14 3.92
C ARG A 191 0.44 1.81 3.64
N PHE A 192 -0.25 1.45 2.57
CA PHE A 192 -1.64 1.83 2.37
C PHE A 192 -2.58 0.69 2.78
N LEU A 193 -3.70 1.01 3.44
CA LEU A 193 -4.76 0.04 3.76
C LEU A 193 -5.32 -0.58 2.48
N GLY A 194 -5.53 0.28 1.48
CA GLY A 194 -5.99 -0.03 0.14
C GLY A 194 -5.60 1.10 -0.82
N ALA A 195 -5.89 0.96 -2.11
CA ALA A 195 -5.54 1.93 -3.13
C ALA A 195 -6.75 2.30 -4.00
N ALA A 196 -6.73 3.54 -4.51
CA ALA A 196 -7.57 3.91 -5.64
C ALA A 196 -6.95 3.37 -6.94
N THR A 197 -7.65 2.44 -7.58
CA THR A 197 -7.21 1.72 -8.77
C THR A 197 -8.18 1.95 -9.94
N PRO A 198 -7.81 1.57 -11.18
CA PRO A 198 -8.75 1.52 -12.30
C PRO A 198 -10.04 0.72 -12.03
N GLU A 199 -9.99 -0.31 -11.18
CA GLU A 199 -11.18 -1.11 -10.79
C GLU A 199 -11.95 -0.52 -9.59
N GLY A 200 -11.54 0.65 -9.11
CA GLY A 200 -12.07 1.27 -7.89
C GLY A 200 -11.18 1.02 -6.69
N ALA A 201 -11.78 1.06 -5.50
CA ALA A 201 -11.05 0.85 -4.24
C ALA A 201 -10.73 -0.63 -4.04
N VAL A 202 -9.45 -0.97 -3.88
CA VAL A 202 -8.98 -2.33 -3.65
C VAL A 202 -8.15 -2.37 -2.37
N ASP A 203 -8.37 -3.38 -1.54
CA ASP A 203 -7.61 -3.61 -0.31
C ASP A 203 -7.17 -5.07 -0.17
N TYR A 204 -6.25 -5.29 0.77
CA TYR A 204 -5.75 -6.61 1.13
C TYR A 204 -5.92 -6.90 2.63
N ILE A 205 -6.93 -6.31 3.29
CA ILE A 205 -7.15 -6.43 4.75
C ILE A 205 -7.14 -7.89 5.22
N PRO A 206 -7.79 -8.86 4.54
CA PRO A 206 -7.75 -10.26 4.94
C PRO A 206 -6.33 -10.87 4.94
N SER A 207 -5.49 -10.47 3.99
CA SER A 207 -4.09 -10.90 3.89
C SER A 207 -3.24 -10.21 4.96
N ILE A 208 -3.35 -8.89 5.07
CA ILE A 208 -2.58 -8.04 6.00
C ILE A 208 -2.83 -8.44 7.46
N THR A 209 -4.08 -8.74 7.82
CA THR A 209 -4.48 -9.11 9.19
C THR A 209 -4.37 -10.61 9.46
N LYS A 210 -3.81 -11.40 8.55
CA LYS A 210 -3.63 -12.85 8.73
C LYS A 210 -2.70 -13.11 9.93
N GLY A 211 -3.12 -14.02 10.81
CA GLY A 211 -2.37 -14.40 12.01
C GLY A 211 -2.44 -13.41 13.18
N VAL A 212 -3.15 -12.29 13.04
CA VAL A 212 -3.43 -11.37 14.15
C VAL A 212 -4.58 -11.93 14.99
N GLN A 213 -4.42 -11.95 16.31
CA GLN A 213 -5.35 -12.61 17.24
C GLN A 213 -6.61 -11.80 17.49
N LYS A 214 -6.48 -10.47 17.65
CA LYS A 214 -7.61 -9.57 17.89
C LYS A 214 -7.69 -8.50 16.81
N ARG A 215 -8.89 -8.32 16.25
CA ARG A 215 -9.15 -7.29 15.25
C ARG A 215 -10.26 -6.36 15.72
N TYR A 216 -9.99 -5.06 15.67
CA TYR A 216 -10.89 -4.02 16.10
C TYR A 216 -11.39 -3.23 14.89
N PHE A 217 -12.70 -3.27 14.67
CA PHE A 217 -13.37 -2.66 13.53
C PHE A 217 -13.90 -1.29 13.97
N LEU A 218 -13.20 -0.22 13.62
CA LEU A 218 -13.63 1.14 13.90
C LEU A 218 -14.79 1.50 12.98
N LYS A 219 -15.96 1.70 13.56
CA LYS A 219 -17.14 2.25 12.88
C LYS A 219 -17.27 3.73 13.23
N GLY A 220 -17.70 4.52 12.26
CA GLY A 220 -17.84 5.96 12.42
C GLY A 220 -18.28 6.65 11.14
N ARG A 221 -18.16 7.98 11.15
CA ARG A 221 -18.40 8.85 9.98
C ARG A 221 -17.11 9.58 9.60
N PRO A 222 -16.98 10.14 8.39
CA PRO A 222 -15.90 11.08 8.07
C PRO A 222 -15.76 12.13 9.17
N GLY A 223 -14.53 12.53 9.52
CA GLY A 223 -14.31 13.48 10.60
C GLY A 223 -14.51 12.98 12.03
N SER A 224 -14.97 11.74 12.28
CA SER A 224 -15.27 11.26 13.65
C SER A 224 -14.05 11.00 14.56
N GLY A 225 -12.84 11.37 14.12
CA GLY A 225 -11.61 11.22 14.90
C GLY A 225 -10.91 9.86 14.82
N LYS A 226 -11.31 8.96 13.89
CA LYS A 226 -10.70 7.63 13.67
C LYS A 226 -9.20 7.70 13.47
N SER A 227 -8.76 8.48 12.47
CA SER A 227 -7.35 8.69 12.14
C SER A 227 -6.54 9.25 13.33
N THR A 228 -7.11 10.21 14.07
CA THR A 228 -6.47 10.77 15.28
C THR A 228 -6.30 9.73 16.38
N MET A 229 -7.30 8.87 16.60
CA MET A 229 -7.22 7.76 17.55
C MET A 229 -6.11 6.78 17.13
N LEU A 230 -6.09 6.37 15.86
CA LEU A 230 -5.07 5.47 15.31
C LEU A 230 -3.65 6.05 15.45
N LYS A 231 -3.45 7.35 15.16
CA LYS A 231 -2.16 8.03 15.36
C LYS A 231 -1.69 7.97 16.82
N LYS A 232 -2.60 8.15 17.78
CA LYS A 232 -2.28 8.05 19.21
C LYS A 232 -1.92 6.61 19.61
N ILE A 233 -2.65 5.63 19.10
CA ILE A 233 -2.39 4.20 19.35
C ILE A 233 -1.03 3.77 18.77
N ALA A 234 -0.72 4.15 17.54
CA ALA A 234 0.57 3.89 16.91
C ALA A 234 1.72 4.55 17.69
N LYS A 235 1.57 5.83 18.05
CA LYS A 235 2.61 6.56 18.81
C LYS A 235 2.85 5.96 20.19
N ALA A 236 1.80 5.44 20.82
CA ALA A 236 1.86 4.78 22.11
C ALA A 236 2.58 3.42 22.04
N ALA A 237 2.46 2.66 20.95
CA ALA A 237 3.23 1.45 20.70
C ALA A 237 4.71 1.76 20.44
N GLU A 238 4.99 2.69 19.52
CA GLU A 238 6.35 3.10 19.15
C GLU A 238 7.16 3.54 20.38
N LYS A 239 6.57 4.37 21.24
CA LYS A 239 7.20 4.83 22.50
C LYS A 239 7.50 3.69 23.48
N ARG A 240 6.78 2.58 23.39
CA ARG A 240 6.97 1.39 24.23
C ARG A 240 7.89 0.35 23.56
N GLY A 241 8.48 0.68 22.41
CA GLY A 241 9.41 -0.20 21.70
C GLY A 241 8.75 -1.31 20.89
N PHE A 242 7.43 -1.28 20.70
CA PHE A 242 6.74 -2.24 19.82
C PHE A 242 6.95 -1.88 18.35
N ASP A 243 7.11 -2.89 17.50
CA ASP A 243 7.08 -2.69 16.06
C ASP A 243 5.64 -2.35 15.62
N VAL A 244 5.51 -1.41 14.69
CA VAL A 244 4.22 -0.85 14.28
C VAL A 244 4.10 -0.85 12.77
N GLU A 245 3.05 -1.49 12.27
CA GLU A 245 2.63 -1.32 10.89
C GLU A 245 1.52 -0.27 10.84
N VAL A 246 1.79 0.82 10.14
CA VAL A 246 0.90 1.97 9.97
C VAL A 246 0.36 1.96 8.55
N TYR A 247 -0.95 1.86 8.41
CA TYR A 247 -1.64 1.82 7.13
C TYR A 247 -2.41 3.12 6.94
N HIS A 248 -2.01 3.87 5.93
CA HIS A 248 -2.60 5.13 5.53
C HIS A 248 -3.83 4.91 4.64
N CYS A 249 -4.67 5.93 4.58
CA CYS A 249 -5.79 5.96 3.64
C CYS A 249 -5.27 6.05 2.20
N GLY A 250 -5.83 5.22 1.32
CA GLY A 250 -5.50 5.23 -0.11
C GLY A 250 -5.91 6.52 -0.83
N PHE A 251 -6.76 7.33 -0.20
CA PHE A 251 -7.24 8.61 -0.74
C PHE A 251 -6.53 9.82 -0.12
N ASP A 252 -6.48 9.93 1.21
CA ASP A 252 -5.72 10.96 1.93
C ASP A 252 -4.52 10.34 2.67
N PRO A 253 -3.29 10.48 2.15
CA PRO A 253 -2.11 9.82 2.72
C PRO A 253 -1.68 10.39 4.08
N GLU A 254 -2.30 11.48 4.57
CA GLU A 254 -2.08 11.95 5.94
C GLU A 254 -3.05 11.36 6.96
N SER A 255 -4.10 10.69 6.50
CA SER A 255 -5.03 9.97 7.35
C SER A 255 -4.58 8.52 7.56
N LEU A 256 -4.70 8.02 8.79
CA LEU A 256 -4.49 6.61 9.10
C LEU A 256 -5.83 5.88 9.07
N ASP A 257 -5.84 4.74 8.39
CA ASP A 257 -6.99 3.85 8.37
C ASP A 257 -6.72 2.55 9.14
N MET A 258 -5.46 2.17 9.39
CA MET A 258 -5.17 0.98 10.21
C MET A 258 -3.84 1.04 10.93
N VAL A 259 -3.79 0.38 12.09
CA VAL A 259 -2.58 0.13 12.87
C VAL A 259 -2.55 -1.34 13.26
N ILE A 260 -1.42 -2.01 13.01
CA ILE A 260 -1.16 -3.38 13.47
C ILE A 260 0.06 -3.37 14.37
N VAL A 261 -0.09 -4.01 15.54
CA VAL A 261 1.01 -4.27 16.48
C VAL A 261 1.01 -5.76 16.74
N ARG A 262 1.78 -6.49 15.93
CA ARG A 262 1.76 -7.97 15.93
C ARG A 262 2.22 -8.55 17.27
N GLU A 263 3.21 -7.92 17.91
CA GLU A 263 3.72 -8.30 19.24
C GLU A 263 2.67 -8.17 20.35
N ALA A 264 1.70 -7.25 20.19
CA ALA A 264 0.55 -7.12 21.09
C ALA A 264 -0.67 -7.95 20.61
N GLY A 265 -0.56 -8.63 19.46
CA GLY A 265 -1.62 -9.46 18.90
C GLY A 265 -2.82 -8.70 18.34
N ILE A 266 -2.67 -7.40 18.04
CA ILE A 266 -3.78 -6.52 17.66
C ILE A 266 -3.68 -5.97 16.24
N ALA A 267 -4.84 -5.80 15.61
CA ALA A 267 -5.06 -4.93 14.46
C ALA A 267 -6.28 -4.06 14.74
N ILE A 268 -6.20 -2.76 14.50
CA ILE A 268 -7.32 -1.84 14.60
C ILE A 268 -7.42 -1.05 13.31
N PHE A 269 -8.60 -1.04 12.70
CA PHE A 269 -8.78 -0.42 11.39
C PHE A 269 -10.15 0.21 11.19
N ASP A 270 -10.18 1.28 10.42
CA ASP A 270 -11.39 1.88 9.85
C ASP A 270 -12.09 0.85 8.98
N SER A 271 -13.32 0.51 9.38
CA SER A 271 -14.15 -0.45 8.67
C SER A 271 -15.42 0.23 8.16
N THR A 272 -15.23 1.33 7.46
CA THR A 272 -16.30 2.08 6.78
C THR A 272 -16.10 2.04 5.27
N SER A 273 -17.15 2.37 4.52
CA SER A 273 -17.10 2.41 3.05
C SER A 273 -15.90 3.25 2.56
N PRO A 274 -15.12 2.78 1.57
CA PRO A 274 -15.39 1.62 0.71
C PRO A 274 -14.90 0.27 1.26
N HIS A 275 -14.14 0.25 2.36
CA HIS A 275 -13.51 -0.95 2.93
C HIS A 275 -14.28 -1.47 4.15
N GLU A 276 -15.57 -1.78 3.95
CA GLU A 276 -16.44 -2.24 5.03
C GLU A 276 -16.33 -3.76 5.26
N TYR A 277 -16.00 -4.12 6.51
CA TYR A 277 -15.93 -5.49 6.97
C TYR A 277 -16.74 -5.66 8.27
N PHE A 278 -17.05 -6.91 8.59
CA PHE A 278 -17.77 -7.30 9.79
C PHE A 278 -17.04 -8.43 10.52
N PRO A 279 -17.21 -8.52 11.86
CA PRO A 279 -16.69 -9.62 12.64
C PRO A 279 -17.04 -10.98 12.01
N SER A 280 -16.01 -11.79 11.83
CA SER A 280 -16.09 -13.10 11.18
C SER A 280 -15.18 -14.14 11.84
N ARG A 281 -14.29 -13.70 12.74
CA ARG A 281 -13.34 -14.54 13.46
C ARG A 281 -13.48 -14.33 14.96
N GLU A 282 -13.06 -15.33 15.72
CA GLU A 282 -12.88 -15.18 17.16
C GLU A 282 -11.85 -14.06 17.43
N GLY A 283 -12.14 -13.18 18.40
CA GLY A 283 -11.31 -12.00 18.70
C GLY A 283 -11.62 -10.75 17.87
N ASP A 284 -12.61 -10.79 16.97
CA ASP A 284 -13.12 -9.60 16.28
C ASP A 284 -14.05 -8.78 17.19
N GLU A 285 -13.79 -7.48 17.33
CA GLU A 285 -14.56 -6.57 18.17
C GLU A 285 -14.90 -5.28 17.40
N ILE A 286 -16.15 -4.81 17.51
CA ILE A 286 -16.56 -3.52 16.90
C ILE A 286 -16.34 -2.40 17.91
N ILE A 287 -15.70 -1.32 17.46
CA ILE A 287 -15.59 -0.06 18.19
C ILE A 287 -16.39 0.99 17.44
N ASP A 288 -17.58 1.30 17.95
CA ASP A 288 -18.46 2.31 17.37
C ASP A 288 -18.13 3.69 17.97
N ILE A 289 -17.30 4.45 17.24
CA ILE A 289 -16.94 5.82 17.64
C ILE A 289 -18.13 6.75 17.51
N TYR A 290 -19.01 6.51 16.53
CA TYR A 290 -20.20 7.33 16.35
C TYR A 290 -21.07 7.30 17.60
N LYS A 291 -21.46 6.10 18.03
CA LYS A 291 -22.28 5.90 19.22
C LYS A 291 -21.61 6.42 20.50
N THR A 292 -20.27 6.36 20.57
CA THR A 292 -19.53 6.73 21.77
C THR A 292 -19.34 8.24 21.91
N ALA A 293 -18.99 8.92 20.82
CA ALA A 293 -18.42 10.26 20.87
C ALA A 293 -19.07 11.27 19.93
N ILE A 294 -19.99 10.87 19.05
CA ILE A 294 -20.76 11.83 18.25
C ILE A 294 -22.06 12.16 18.98
N HIS A 295 -22.44 13.44 18.99
CA HIS A 295 -23.70 13.86 19.59
C HIS A 295 -24.89 13.19 18.89
N SER A 296 -25.82 12.64 19.68
CA SER A 296 -27.01 11.98 19.14
C SER A 296 -27.86 12.99 18.35
N GLY A 297 -28.38 12.58 17.20
CA GLY A 297 -29.18 13.46 16.34
C GLY A 297 -28.39 14.16 15.24
N THR A 298 -27.05 14.03 15.17
CA THR A 298 -26.24 14.70 14.15
C THR A 298 -26.65 14.30 12.74
N ASP A 299 -26.88 13.01 12.46
CA ASP A 299 -27.26 12.57 11.10
C ASP A 299 -28.63 13.15 10.70
N GLU A 300 -29.57 13.25 11.65
CA GLU A 300 -30.91 13.80 11.43
C GLU A 300 -30.90 15.32 11.24
N ILE A 301 -30.13 16.05 12.07
CA ILE A 301 -30.01 17.52 12.00
C ILE A 301 -29.40 17.94 10.67
N TYR A 302 -28.40 17.20 10.19
CA TYR A 302 -27.64 17.55 8.99
C TYR A 302 -27.97 16.68 7.77
N ALA A 303 -29.13 16.00 7.77
CA ALA A 303 -29.49 14.99 6.76
C ALA A 303 -29.36 15.51 5.32
N ASP A 304 -29.88 16.71 5.03
CA ASP A 304 -29.82 17.31 3.69
C ASP A 304 -28.39 17.65 3.27
N GLN A 305 -27.58 18.18 4.21
CA GLN A 305 -26.18 18.51 3.96
C GLN A 305 -25.35 17.25 3.73
N ILE A 306 -25.55 16.22 4.55
CA ILE A 306 -24.89 14.92 4.41
C ILE A 306 -25.24 14.28 3.07
N LYS A 307 -26.52 14.33 2.67
CA LYS A 307 -26.97 13.82 1.37
C LYS A 307 -26.32 14.55 0.20
N ASP A 308 -26.26 15.88 0.26
CA ASP A 308 -25.60 16.70 -0.76
C ASP A 308 -24.10 16.40 -0.86
N VAL A 309 -23.37 16.51 0.26
CA VAL A 309 -21.91 16.35 0.28
C VAL A 309 -21.48 14.93 -0.11
N SER A 310 -22.18 13.91 0.37
CA SER A 310 -21.91 12.51 0.01
C SER A 310 -22.15 12.23 -1.48
N SER A 311 -23.19 12.84 -2.06
CA SER A 311 -23.48 12.73 -3.50
C SER A 311 -22.39 13.41 -4.34
N ARG A 312 -21.98 14.64 -3.97
CA ARG A 312 -20.89 15.35 -4.66
C ARG A 312 -19.57 14.61 -4.55
N TYR A 313 -19.24 14.10 -3.36
CA TYR A 313 -18.03 13.31 -3.12
C TYR A 313 -18.02 12.07 -4.02
N ARG A 314 -19.11 11.29 -4.02
CA ARG A 314 -19.22 10.07 -4.84
C ARG A 314 -19.09 10.39 -6.33
N ALA A 315 -19.75 11.44 -6.82
CA ALA A 315 -19.64 11.87 -8.21
C ALA A 315 -18.19 12.19 -8.58
N LYS A 316 -17.50 12.97 -7.74
CA LYS A 316 -16.11 13.37 -7.97
C LYS A 316 -15.14 12.19 -7.93
N MET A 317 -15.32 11.26 -6.99
CA MET A 317 -14.54 10.02 -6.92
C MET A 317 -14.72 9.13 -8.15
N ASN A 318 -15.95 9.05 -8.68
CA ASN A 318 -16.22 8.32 -9.92
C ASN A 318 -15.54 8.98 -11.14
N GLU A 319 -15.56 10.32 -11.24
CA GLU A 319 -14.85 11.05 -12.29
C GLU A 319 -13.34 10.81 -12.24
N ALA A 320 -12.75 10.82 -11.03
CA ALA A 320 -11.33 10.56 -10.82
C ALA A 320 -10.96 9.12 -11.19
N THR A 321 -11.75 8.14 -10.74
CA THR A 321 -11.57 6.71 -11.07
C THR A 321 -11.65 6.46 -12.58
N ALA A 322 -12.60 7.11 -13.28
CA ALA A 322 -12.70 7.02 -14.73
C ALA A 322 -11.45 7.57 -15.46
N CYS A 323 -10.71 8.50 -14.84
CA CYS A 323 -9.43 8.96 -15.38
C CYS A 323 -8.31 7.93 -15.16
N LEU A 324 -8.31 7.19 -14.05
CA LEU A 324 -7.41 6.06 -13.83
C LEU A 324 -7.67 4.92 -14.84
N VAL A 325 -8.94 4.60 -15.12
CA VAL A 325 -9.31 3.65 -16.18
C VAL A 325 -8.70 4.05 -17.51
N LYS A 326 -8.86 5.32 -17.92
CA LYS A 326 -8.25 5.83 -19.16
C LYS A 326 -6.73 5.75 -19.14
N ALA A 327 -6.10 6.05 -18.00
CA ALA A 327 -4.65 5.93 -17.87
C ALA A 327 -4.19 4.48 -18.08
N LYS A 328 -4.92 3.50 -17.53
CA LYS A 328 -4.67 2.06 -17.77
C LYS A 328 -4.86 1.70 -19.23
N GLU A 329 -5.94 2.13 -19.89
CA GLU A 329 -6.15 1.89 -21.33
C GLU A 329 -4.97 2.40 -22.19
N GLN A 330 -4.44 3.59 -21.89
CA GLN A 330 -3.25 4.11 -22.58
C GLN A 330 -1.99 3.32 -22.24
N HIS A 331 -1.89 2.79 -21.01
CA HIS A 331 -0.78 1.96 -20.57
C HIS A 331 -0.78 0.60 -21.27
N ASP A 332 -1.93 -0.09 -21.32
CA ASP A 332 -2.09 -1.38 -21.98
C ASP A 332 -1.78 -1.25 -23.50
N ALA A 333 -2.21 -0.16 -24.14
CA ALA A 333 -1.87 0.13 -25.53
C ALA A 333 -0.36 0.37 -25.74
N LEU A 334 0.30 1.01 -24.78
CA LEU A 334 1.75 1.22 -24.79
C LEU A 334 2.50 -0.10 -24.58
N GLU A 335 2.07 -0.90 -23.62
CA GLU A 335 2.59 -2.24 -23.34
C GLU A 335 2.52 -3.15 -24.57
N ALA A 336 1.40 -3.16 -25.29
CA ALA A 336 1.24 -3.95 -26.51
C ALA A 336 2.28 -3.61 -27.60
N ILE A 337 2.82 -2.38 -27.62
CA ILE A 337 3.91 -1.99 -28.52
C ILE A 337 5.24 -2.57 -28.03
N TYR A 338 5.54 -2.40 -26.74
CA TYR A 338 6.80 -2.87 -26.15
C TYR A 338 6.91 -4.39 -26.17
N VAL A 339 5.86 -5.12 -25.78
CA VAL A 339 5.82 -6.59 -25.78
C VAL A 339 6.21 -7.18 -27.13
N LYS A 340 5.76 -6.58 -28.24
CA LYS A 340 6.12 -7.03 -29.61
C LYS A 340 7.58 -6.84 -29.95
N ALA A 341 8.30 -6.00 -29.22
CA ALA A 341 9.71 -5.70 -29.42
C ALA A 341 10.60 -6.34 -28.34
N MET A 342 10.05 -7.07 -27.38
CA MET A 342 10.81 -7.75 -26.32
C MET A 342 11.28 -9.14 -26.77
N ASP A 343 12.54 -9.46 -26.46
CA ASP A 343 13.05 -10.84 -26.44
C ASP A 343 12.82 -11.44 -25.04
N PHE A 344 11.75 -12.23 -24.90
CA PHE A 344 11.43 -12.86 -23.62
C PHE A 344 12.39 -13.97 -23.23
N THR A 345 13.18 -14.51 -24.17
CA THR A 345 14.23 -15.49 -23.83
C THR A 345 15.32 -14.82 -23.01
N ALA A 346 15.77 -13.65 -23.45
CA ALA A 346 16.74 -12.85 -22.71
C ALA A 346 16.18 -12.38 -21.34
N ILE A 347 14.88 -12.14 -21.24
CA ILE A 347 14.22 -11.82 -19.96
C ILE A 347 14.21 -13.02 -19.02
N ASP A 348 13.93 -14.23 -19.52
CA ASP A 348 13.98 -15.46 -18.72
C ASP A 348 15.41 -15.75 -18.23
N ASP A 349 16.44 -15.46 -19.03
CA ASP A 349 17.85 -15.55 -18.60
C ASP A 349 18.16 -14.57 -17.46
N ILE A 350 17.74 -13.30 -17.58
CA ILE A 350 17.91 -12.30 -16.51
C ILE A 350 17.19 -12.75 -15.22
N GLN A 351 15.97 -13.28 -15.34
CA GLN A 351 15.24 -13.81 -14.20
C GLN A 351 16.01 -14.93 -13.51
N LYS A 352 16.59 -15.85 -14.29
CA LYS A 352 17.40 -16.95 -13.78
C LYS A 352 18.66 -16.45 -13.07
N ASP A 353 19.35 -15.46 -13.65
CA ASP A 353 20.53 -14.85 -13.03
C ASP A 353 20.20 -14.24 -11.66
N ILE A 354 19.08 -13.50 -11.56
CA ILE A 354 18.62 -12.97 -10.26
C ILE A 354 18.38 -14.12 -9.28
N GLN A 355 17.69 -15.18 -9.72
CA GLN A 355 17.36 -16.31 -8.86
C GLN A 355 18.61 -17.07 -8.37
N GLU A 356 19.63 -17.21 -9.22
CA GLU A 356 20.92 -17.78 -8.84
C GLU A 356 21.63 -16.93 -7.79
N GLN A 357 21.59 -15.59 -7.91
CA GLN A 357 22.13 -14.68 -6.91
C GLN A 357 21.42 -14.80 -5.56
N ILE A 358 20.08 -14.81 -5.55
CA ILE A 358 19.30 -14.97 -4.32
C ILE A 358 19.57 -16.35 -3.68
N THR A 359 19.70 -17.39 -4.49
CA THR A 359 20.03 -18.74 -4.01
C THR A 359 21.42 -18.79 -3.40
N ALA A 360 22.42 -18.16 -4.02
CA ALA A 360 23.76 -18.05 -3.46
C ALA A 360 23.75 -17.31 -2.12
N TRP A 361 22.99 -16.22 -2.01
CA TRP A 361 22.82 -15.44 -0.79
C TRP A 361 22.16 -16.24 0.34
N SER A 362 21.11 -17.02 0.04
CA SER A 362 20.44 -17.82 1.08
C SER A 362 21.40 -18.78 1.80
N LYS A 363 22.36 -19.36 1.07
CA LYS A 363 23.38 -20.26 1.63
C LYS A 363 24.35 -19.54 2.57
N THR A 364 24.64 -18.26 2.32
CA THR A 364 25.51 -17.47 3.21
C THR A 364 24.80 -17.12 4.52
N VAL A 365 23.51 -16.79 4.46
CA VAL A 365 22.69 -16.51 5.64
C VAL A 365 22.54 -17.75 6.53
N ASP A 366 22.25 -18.91 5.94
CA ASP A 366 22.12 -20.18 6.70
C ASP A 366 23.42 -20.56 7.43
N SER A 367 24.57 -20.28 6.82
CA SER A 367 25.88 -20.59 7.43
C SER A 367 26.22 -19.72 8.64
N HIS A 368 25.65 -18.53 8.77
CA HIS A 368 25.86 -17.63 9.92
C HIS A 368 24.94 -17.97 11.10
N THR A 369 23.79 -18.62 10.85
CA THR A 369 22.85 -19.06 11.89
C THR A 369 23.37 -20.27 12.68
N ILE A 370 24.36 -21.01 12.17
CA ILE A 370 24.98 -22.18 12.84
C ILE A 370 26.12 -21.77 13.80
N LEU A 371 26.57 -20.52 13.76
CA LEU A 371 27.74 -20.04 14.53
C LEU A 371 27.42 -19.08 15.69
N HIS A 372 26.15 -18.94 16.09
CA HIS A 372 25.76 -18.12 17.26
C HIS A 372 24.85 -18.84 18.25
#